data_AF-A0A0C9ZH16-F1
#
_entry.id   AF-A0A0C9ZH16-F1
#
_cell.length_a   1.000
_cell.length_b   1.000
_cell.length_c   1.000
_cell.angle_alpha   90.00
_cell.angle_beta   90.00
_cell.angle_gamma   90.00
#
_symmetry.space_group_name_H-M   'P 1'
#
loop_
_entity.id
_entity.type
_entity.pdbx_description
1 polymer ?
#
loop_
_entity_poly.entity_id
_entity_poly.type
_entity_poly.pdbx_seq_one_letter_code
_entity_poly.pdbx_strand_id
1 'polypeptide(L)' 'MSGKKKEKFCISIGLACNADDSEWLEPIFIGRAAKPCCFKKQTPEQHGFYYCNNKKAWMTSVIFEE' A
#
# COMPACT_ATOMS: atom_id res chain seq x y z
N MET A 1 -5.56 30.60 -6.86
CA MET A 1 -6.58 30.06 -5.94
C MET A 1 -6.00 30.05 -4.53
N SER A 2 -6.37 31.02 -3.70
CA SER A 2 -5.95 31.10 -2.30
C SER A 2 -6.78 30.11 -1.47
N GLY A 3 -6.11 29.21 -0.73
CA GLY A 3 -6.74 28.33 0.26
C GLY A 3 -7.47 27.09 -0.28
N LYS A 4 -6.73 26.07 -0.78
CA LYS A 4 -7.30 24.72 -0.99
C LYS A 4 -6.79 23.75 0.08
N LYS A 5 -7.71 23.01 0.68
CA LYS A 5 -7.39 21.92 1.62
C LYS A 5 -6.55 20.87 0.89
N LYS A 6 -5.41 20.51 1.47
CA LYS A 6 -4.54 19.45 0.95
C LYS A 6 -5.28 18.12 1.00
N GLU A 7 -5.30 17.44 -0.13
CA GLU A 7 -5.75 16.06 -0.23
C GLU A 7 -4.80 15.17 0.60
N LYS A 8 -5.34 14.23 1.38
CA LYS A 8 -4.59 13.42 2.36
C LYS A 8 -4.63 11.92 2.02
N PHE A 9 -4.88 11.58 0.76
CA PHE A 9 -4.80 10.24 0.26
C PHE A 9 -3.36 9.77 0.39
N CYS A 10 -3.21 8.54 0.90
CA CYS A 10 -1.93 7.93 1.15
C CYS A 10 -2.04 6.45 0.81
N ILE A 11 -1.03 5.96 0.10
CA ILE A 11 -0.70 4.55 -0.03
C ILE A 11 0.74 4.44 0.48
N SER A 12 0.99 3.53 1.40
CA SER A 12 2.34 3.19 1.85
C SER A 12 2.85 2.00 1.05
N ILE A 13 4.13 2.01 0.71
CA ILE A 13 4.79 0.90 0.00
C ILE A 13 5.94 0.43 0.89
N GLY A 14 5.92 -0.84 1.27
CA GLY A 14 7.03 -1.50 1.94
C GLY A 14 7.96 -2.14 0.91
N LEU A 15 9.24 -1.80 0.99
CA LEU A 15 10.30 -2.37 0.17
C LEU A 15 11.35 -2.96 1.11
N ALA A 16 11.86 -4.15 0.79
CA ALA A 16 12.89 -4.81 1.57
C ALA A 16 13.88 -5.49 0.64
N CYS A 17 15.16 -5.25 0.91
CA CYS A 17 16.29 -5.83 0.19
C CYS A 17 17.47 -6.01 1.13
N ASN A 18 18.37 -6.93 0.76
CA ASN A 18 19.68 -7.01 1.39
C ASN A 18 20.63 -5.94 0.82
N ALA A 19 21.74 -5.70 1.52
CA ALA A 19 22.64 -4.59 1.20
C ALA A 19 23.36 -4.75 -0.15
N ASP A 20 23.52 -5.97 -0.62
CA ASP A 20 24.19 -6.36 -1.86
C ASP A 20 23.23 -6.58 -3.03
N ASP A 21 21.94 -6.25 -2.88
CA ASP A 21 20.95 -6.25 -3.98
C ASP A 21 20.68 -7.65 -4.57
N SER A 22 21.15 -8.72 -3.92
CA SER A 22 20.98 -10.10 -4.40
C SER A 22 19.62 -10.70 -4.03
N GLU A 23 18.97 -10.20 -2.98
CA GLU A 23 17.66 -10.64 -2.51
C GLU A 23 16.71 -9.45 -2.34
N TRP A 24 15.52 -9.57 -2.93
CA TRP A 24 14.45 -8.58 -2.83
C TRP A 24 13.14 -9.28 -2.50
N LEU A 25 12.38 -8.68 -1.59
CA LEU A 25 11.01 -9.11 -1.32
C LEU A 25 10.04 -8.38 -2.25
N GLU A 26 8.91 -9.04 -2.55
CA GLU A 26 7.83 -8.41 -3.30
C GLU A 26 7.33 -7.16 -2.56
N PRO A 27 7.12 -6.03 -3.27
CA PRO A 27 6.59 -4.83 -2.64
C PRO A 27 5.21 -5.06 -2.02
N ILE A 28 5.06 -4.65 -0.76
CA ILE A 28 3.75 -4.64 -0.09
C ILE A 28 3.10 -3.26 -0.22
N PHE A 29 1.86 -3.24 -0.69
CA PHE A 29 1.07 -2.02 -0.83
C PHE A 29 0.06 -1.92 0.31
N ILE A 30 0.03 -0.79 1.01
CA ILE A 30 -0.89 -0.59 2.12
C ILE A 30 -1.74 0.64 1.84
N GLY A 31 -3.04 0.44 1.65
CA GLY A 31 -3.98 1.53 1.44
C GLY A 31 -5.08 1.60 2.48
N ARG A 32 -5.97 2.58 2.32
CA ARG A 32 -7.10 2.77 3.23
C ARG A 32 -8.30 1.87 2.91
N ALA A 33 -8.58 1.71 1.62
CA ALA A 33 -9.74 0.97 1.15
C ALA A 33 -9.30 -0.44 0.75
N ALA A 34 -9.96 -1.48 1.29
CA ALA A 34 -9.73 -2.86 0.85
C ALA A 34 -9.93 -3.05 -0.66
N LYS A 35 -10.83 -2.26 -1.26
CA LYS A 35 -11.15 -2.31 -2.67
C LYS A 35 -11.19 -0.91 -3.28
N PRO A 36 -10.04 -0.40 -3.79
CA PRO A 36 -9.97 0.93 -4.38
C PRO A 36 -10.95 1.09 -5.56
N CYS A 37 -11.71 2.19 -5.58
CA CYS A 37 -12.72 2.43 -6.62
C CYS A 37 -12.13 2.53 -8.04
N CYS A 38 -10.86 2.93 -8.16
CA CYS A 38 -10.16 3.03 -9.43
C CYS A 38 -10.01 1.68 -10.15
N PHE A 39 -10.09 0.55 -9.43
CA PHE A 39 -9.99 -0.79 -9.99
C PHE A 39 -11.32 -1.34 -10.52
N LYS A 40 -12.32 -0.49 -10.78
CA LYS A 40 -13.59 -0.89 -11.44
C LYS A 40 -14.25 -2.13 -10.80
N LYS A 41 -14.26 -2.18 -9.46
CA LYS A 41 -14.77 -3.31 -8.67
C LYS A 41 -13.93 -4.60 -8.77
N GLN A 42 -12.67 -4.51 -9.14
CA GLN A 42 -11.67 -5.57 -8.96
C GLN A 42 -10.87 -5.30 -7.67
N THR A 43 -10.28 -6.34 -7.09
CA THR A 43 -9.40 -6.21 -5.92
C THR A 43 -7.95 -5.99 -6.37
N PRO A 44 -7.09 -5.39 -5.53
CA PRO A 44 -5.68 -5.21 -5.85
C PRO A 44 -4.96 -6.54 -6.16
N GLU A 45 -5.34 -7.63 -5.50
CA GLU A 45 -4.76 -8.95 -5.70
C GLU A 45 -5.11 -9.51 -7.08
N GLN A 46 -6.29 -9.18 -7.63
CA GLN A 46 -6.64 -9.51 -9.02
C GLN A 46 -5.75 -8.80 -10.05
N HIS A 47 -5.06 -7.73 -9.64
CA HIS A 47 -4.05 -7.04 -10.43
C HIS A 47 -2.62 -7.49 -10.11
N GLY A 48 -2.43 -8.48 -9.24
CA GLY A 48 -1.12 -9.01 -8.85
C GLY A 48 -0.40 -8.20 -7.79
N PHE A 49 -1.09 -7.32 -7.06
CA PHE A 49 -0.47 -6.58 -5.96
C PHE A 49 -0.63 -7.34 -4.65
N TYR A 50 0.48 -7.52 -3.92
CA TYR A 50 0.41 -7.85 -2.51
C TYR A 50 -0.10 -6.64 -1.73
N TYR A 51 -1.34 -6.71 -1.23
CA TYR A 51 -2.05 -5.54 -0.73
C TYR A 51 -2.68 -5.78 0.65
N CYS A 52 -2.40 -4.87 1.58
CA CYS A 52 -3.05 -4.82 2.88
C CYS A 52 -3.85 -3.51 3.02
N ASN A 53 -4.83 -3.50 3.91
CA ASN A 53 -5.60 -2.28 4.16
C ASN A 53 -5.85 -2.01 5.64
N ASN A 54 -5.74 -0.75 6.04
CA ASN A 54 -6.19 -0.29 7.35
C ASN A 54 -6.61 1.18 7.31
N LYS A 55 -7.27 1.68 8.35
CA LYS A 55 -7.82 3.05 8.36
C LYS A 55 -6.78 4.15 8.11
N LYS A 56 -5.50 3.89 8.40
CA LYS A 56 -4.40 4.86 8.28
C LYS A 56 -3.57 4.69 7.01
N ALA A 57 -3.68 3.54 6.32
CA ALA A 57 -2.81 3.14 5.21
C ALA A 57 -1.32 3.03 5.59
N TRP A 58 -1.02 2.52 6.79
CA TRP A 58 0.34 2.46 7.35
C TRP A 58 0.77 1.02 7.65
N MET A 59 2.08 0.76 7.64
CA MET A 59 2.65 -0.47 8.17
C MET A 59 2.30 -0.61 9.67
N THR A 60 1.87 -1.80 10.09
CA THR A 60 1.63 -2.16 11.50
C THR A 60 2.42 -3.42 11.83
N SER A 61 2.68 -3.68 13.11
CA SER A 61 3.34 -4.93 13.53
C SER A 61 2.60 -6.17 13.02
N VAL A 62 1.26 -6.14 13.00
CA VAL A 62 0.45 -7.24 12.46
C VAL A 62 0.73 -7.48 10.97
N ILE A 63 0.83 -6.42 10.15
CA ILE A 63 1.15 -6.56 8.71
C ILE A 63 2.61 -6.97 8.50
N PHE A 64 3.51 -6.57 9.39
CA PHE A 64 4.92 -6.93 9.33
C PHE A 64 5.19 -8.39 9.72
N GLU A 65 4.33 -8.96 10.56
CA GLU A 65 4.41 -10.33 11.06
C GLU A 65 3.57 -11.34 10.26
N GLU A 66 2.74 -10.89 9.31
CA GLU A 66 2.01 -11.74 8.32
C GLU A 66 2.98 -12.55 7.44
#